data_AF-A0A975T970-F1
#
_entry.id   AF-A0A975T970-F1
#
_cell.length_a   1.000
_cell.length_b   1.000
_cell.length_c   1.000
_cell.angle_alpha   90.00
_cell.angle_beta   90.00
_cell.angle_gamma   90.00
#
_symmetry.space_group_name_H-M   'P 1'
#
loop_
_entity.id
_entity.type
_entity.pdbx_description
1 polymer ?
#
loop_
_entity_poly.entity_id
_entity_poly.type
_entity_poly.pdbx_seq_one_letter_code
_entity_poly.pdbx_strand_id
1 'polypeptide(L)'
;MIKDYVLFLHGVNVRESKKNEARQIYGYADDLFNLIKTLVYQKDLGRNCIKVPLYWGDVNQDALAKQLSTLQASSQWQKLWFQDFRQTQLLQFVGDAALYISRLIGSLAAEKLQRQAFERLADSKGGDRLHLVTHSWGTVILFDLLFANRWDNPDILGHDSVQAIRDKIYGIGKHPEKGIRLASIHTMGSPIALFSLITISGKNANNESTHDISPGLEKLLQRVVAGDRKLPWLNFIHPGDPIAWPLETIMTKLINGSEKYVQLEDVITRGSGVWELIAQTPPLRQTFLALVNGGNAHGSYWQNKDVARRIASNILSV
;
A
#
# COMPACT_ATOMS: atom_id res chain seq x y z
N MET A 1 25.20 -13.12 4.72
CA MET A 1 23.82 -13.58 4.48
C MET A 1 23.05 -12.43 3.88
N ILE A 2 22.43 -12.64 2.71
CA ILE A 2 21.61 -11.61 2.04
C ILE A 2 20.31 -11.44 2.84
N LYS A 3 19.90 -10.18 3.06
CA LYS A 3 18.66 -9.85 3.77
C LYS A 3 17.54 -9.56 2.80
N ASP A 4 16.34 -9.98 3.19
CA ASP A 4 15.08 -9.71 2.52
C ASP A 4 14.26 -8.74 3.35
N TYR A 5 14.32 -7.47 3.01
CA TYR A 5 13.53 -6.44 3.66
C TYR A 5 12.11 -6.49 3.11
N VAL A 6 11.16 -6.89 3.97
CA VAL A 6 9.73 -6.93 3.63
C VAL A 6 9.11 -5.66 4.20
N LEU A 7 8.88 -4.69 3.32
CA LEU A 7 8.35 -3.37 3.66
C LEU A 7 6.84 -3.39 3.58
N PHE A 8 6.21 -3.12 4.71
CA PHE A 8 4.76 -3.07 4.84
C PHE A 8 4.31 -1.63 4.90
N LEU A 9 3.35 -1.24 4.07
CA LEU A 9 2.60 0.01 4.25
C LEU A 9 1.11 -0.28 4.21
N HIS A 10 0.45 -0.01 5.32
CA HIS A 10 -1.00 -0.12 5.41
C HIS A 10 -1.68 1.16 4.93
N GLY A 11 -2.96 1.05 4.56
CA GLY A 11 -3.79 2.17 4.19
C GLY A 11 -4.61 2.73 5.35
N VAL A 12 -5.83 3.09 5.06
CA VAL A 12 -6.71 3.76 6.02
C VAL A 12 -7.23 2.79 7.08
N ASN A 13 -7.75 3.35 8.18
CA ASN A 13 -8.53 2.62 9.19
C ASN A 13 -7.77 1.46 9.91
N VAL A 14 -6.44 1.45 9.85
CA VAL A 14 -5.60 0.63 10.73
C VAL A 14 -4.94 1.59 11.71
N ARG A 15 -5.54 1.69 12.89
CA ARG A 15 -5.04 2.52 13.99
C ARG A 15 -4.32 1.66 15.01
N GLU A 16 -3.24 2.20 15.54
CA GLU A 16 -2.48 1.57 16.61
C GLU A 16 -2.92 2.11 17.95
N SER A 17 -2.57 1.42 19.03
CA SER A 17 -2.81 2.02 20.35
C SER A 17 -1.92 3.25 20.54
N LYS A 18 -2.41 4.29 21.24
CA LYS A 18 -1.59 5.50 21.54
C LYS A 18 -0.23 5.17 22.16
N LYS A 19 -0.17 4.11 22.97
CA LYS A 19 1.06 3.59 23.57
C LYS A 19 2.04 3.05 22.51
N ASN A 20 1.52 2.32 21.53
CA ASN A 20 2.27 1.79 20.41
C ASN A 20 2.75 2.91 19.48
N GLU A 21 1.90 3.88 19.17
CA GLU A 21 2.23 5.06 18.36
C GLU A 21 3.38 5.85 19.00
N ALA A 22 3.28 6.16 20.30
CA ALA A 22 4.30 6.88 21.06
C ALA A 22 5.65 6.13 21.11
N ARG A 23 5.62 4.80 21.03
CA ARG A 23 6.83 3.94 21.03
C ARG A 23 7.27 3.53 19.63
N GLN A 24 6.54 3.95 18.60
CA GLN A 24 6.75 3.52 17.21
C GLN A 24 6.80 1.99 17.02
N ILE A 25 5.92 1.28 17.74
CA ILE A 25 5.75 -0.17 17.65
C ILE A 25 4.49 -0.44 16.84
N TYR A 26 4.64 -0.87 15.59
CA TYR A 26 3.53 -1.11 14.68
C TYR A 26 3.37 -2.60 14.42
N GLY A 27 2.27 -3.16 14.93
CA GLY A 27 1.96 -4.59 14.98
C GLY A 27 1.01 -5.07 13.88
N TYR A 28 0.42 -4.16 13.09
CA TYR A 28 -0.59 -4.51 12.08
C TYR A 28 -0.15 -5.56 11.04
N ALA A 29 1.15 -5.69 10.76
CA ALA A 29 1.70 -6.62 9.79
C ALA A 29 2.29 -7.90 10.42
N ASP A 30 2.21 -8.07 11.74
CA ASP A 30 2.98 -9.08 12.48
C ASP A 30 2.58 -10.50 12.10
N ASP A 31 1.28 -10.77 12.03
CA ASP A 31 0.75 -12.09 11.69
C ASP A 31 1.21 -12.53 10.28
N LEU A 32 1.00 -11.67 9.28
CA LEU A 32 1.42 -11.92 7.90
C LEU A 32 2.93 -12.10 7.81
N PHE A 33 3.71 -11.21 8.43
CA PHE A 33 5.16 -11.28 8.40
C PHE A 33 5.69 -12.56 9.06
N ASN A 34 5.14 -12.95 10.21
CA ASN A 34 5.55 -14.17 10.92
C ASN A 34 5.28 -15.42 10.08
N LEU A 35 4.14 -15.47 9.38
CA LEU A 35 3.84 -16.54 8.42
C LEU A 35 4.84 -16.55 7.26
N ILE A 36 5.10 -15.40 6.62
CA ILE A 36 6.08 -15.29 5.52
C ILE A 36 7.46 -15.74 5.99
N LYS A 37 7.95 -15.19 7.10
CA LYS A 37 9.28 -15.50 7.66
C LYS A 37 9.42 -16.99 7.94
N THR A 38 8.41 -17.60 8.54
CA THR A 38 8.40 -19.04 8.85
C THR A 38 8.49 -19.87 7.57
N LEU A 39 7.67 -19.55 6.56
CA LEU A 39 7.63 -20.28 5.28
C LEU A 39 8.91 -20.14 4.47
N VAL A 40 9.54 -18.95 4.49
CA VAL A 40 10.84 -18.72 3.86
C VAL A 40 11.93 -19.53 4.58
N TYR A 41 12.02 -19.40 5.91
CA TYR A 41 13.03 -20.09 6.71
C TYR A 41 12.95 -21.62 6.61
N GLN A 42 11.73 -22.18 6.55
CA GLN A 42 11.52 -23.62 6.36
C GLN A 42 12.05 -24.15 5.03
N LYS A 43 12.07 -23.32 3.98
CA LYS A 43 12.52 -23.71 2.64
C LYS A 43 13.99 -23.37 2.37
N ASP A 44 14.50 -22.30 2.99
CA ASP A 44 15.88 -21.86 2.82
C ASP A 44 16.38 -21.18 4.11
N LEU A 45 17.18 -21.91 4.88
CA LEU A 45 17.80 -21.43 6.12
C LEU A 45 18.80 -20.27 5.90
N GLY A 46 19.24 -20.07 4.66
CA GLY A 46 20.15 -18.99 4.27
C GLY A 46 19.44 -17.66 4.00
N ARG A 47 18.10 -17.63 3.99
CA ARG A 47 17.31 -16.40 3.78
C ARG A 47 16.91 -15.78 5.12
N ASN A 48 17.09 -14.47 5.23
CA ASN A 48 16.74 -13.72 6.44
C ASN A 48 15.77 -12.58 6.10
N CYS A 49 14.50 -12.78 6.44
CA CYS A 49 13.47 -11.76 6.28
C CYS A 49 13.49 -10.75 7.43
N ILE A 50 13.52 -9.46 7.09
CA ILE A 50 13.48 -8.33 8.02
C ILE A 50 12.19 -7.54 7.79
N LYS A 51 11.40 -7.34 8.84
CA LYS A 51 10.15 -6.55 8.77
C LYS A 51 10.48 -5.06 8.78
N VAL A 52 9.94 -4.32 7.82
CA VAL A 52 9.97 -2.86 7.76
C VAL A 52 8.54 -2.32 7.80
N PRO A 53 7.93 -2.15 9.00
CA PRO A 53 6.57 -1.64 9.09
C PRO A 53 6.57 -0.11 9.00
N LEU A 54 5.81 0.43 8.06
CA LEU A 54 5.62 1.85 7.87
C LEU A 54 4.20 2.26 8.27
N TYR A 55 4.10 3.29 9.10
CA TYR A 55 2.86 3.73 9.74
C TYR A 55 2.69 5.25 9.63
N TRP A 56 1.53 5.67 9.16
CA TRP A 56 1.18 7.09 8.94
C TRP A 56 -0.18 7.47 9.55
N GLY A 57 -0.93 6.50 10.10
CA GLY A 57 -2.33 6.67 10.51
C GLY A 57 -2.56 7.63 11.68
N ASP A 58 -1.50 8.14 12.31
CA ASP A 58 -1.57 9.16 13.36
C ASP A 58 -1.36 10.59 12.84
N VAL A 59 -0.80 10.77 11.64
CA VAL A 59 -0.48 12.09 11.07
C VAL A 59 -1.72 12.98 10.93
N ASN A 60 -2.88 12.37 10.77
CA ASN A 60 -4.13 13.07 10.49
C ASN A 60 -5.19 12.96 11.60
N GLN A 61 -4.87 12.31 12.73
CA GLN A 61 -5.84 12.04 13.79
C GLN A 61 -6.46 13.30 14.37
N ASP A 62 -5.65 14.34 14.59
CA ASP A 62 -6.13 15.61 15.14
C ASP A 62 -7.12 16.32 14.20
N ALA A 63 -6.83 16.31 12.90
CA ALA A 63 -7.71 16.89 11.89
C ALA A 63 -9.04 16.13 11.82
N LEU A 64 -9.00 14.80 11.87
CA LEU A 64 -10.20 13.97 11.89
C LEU A 64 -11.02 14.15 13.18
N ALA A 65 -10.36 14.22 14.34
CA ALA A 65 -11.03 14.43 15.63
C ALA A 65 -11.73 15.78 15.68
N LYS A 66 -11.08 16.84 15.17
CA LYS A 66 -11.69 18.18 15.04
C LYS A 66 -12.89 18.16 14.10
N GLN A 67 -12.80 17.48 12.96
CA GLN A 67 -13.92 17.35 12.02
C GLN A 67 -15.09 16.58 12.65
N LEU A 68 -14.80 15.48 13.35
CA LEU A 68 -15.83 14.69 14.04
C LEU A 68 -16.55 15.52 15.11
N SER A 69 -15.80 16.24 15.94
CA SER A 69 -16.38 17.13 16.96
C SER A 69 -17.28 18.21 16.34
N THR A 70 -16.87 18.78 15.21
CA THR A 70 -17.68 19.76 14.46
C THR A 70 -18.97 19.15 13.94
N LEU A 71 -18.92 17.93 13.39
CA LEU A 71 -20.10 17.21 12.91
C LEU A 71 -21.05 16.83 14.07
N GLN A 72 -20.49 16.41 15.20
CA GLN A 72 -21.23 16.05 16.41
C GLN A 72 -21.93 17.23 17.08
N ALA A 73 -21.42 18.45 16.89
CA ALA A 73 -22.05 19.67 17.39
C ALA A 73 -23.36 20.04 16.67
N SER A 74 -23.66 19.42 15.53
CA SER A 74 -24.92 19.63 14.81
C SER A 74 -26.13 19.17 15.63
N SER A 75 -27.20 19.98 15.68
CA SER A 75 -28.45 19.61 16.34
C SER A 75 -29.14 18.40 15.70
N GLN A 76 -28.74 18.02 14.48
CA GLN A 76 -29.28 16.85 13.78
C GLN A 76 -28.44 15.58 13.99
N TRP A 77 -27.26 15.66 14.64
CA TRP A 77 -26.34 14.54 14.77
C TRP A 77 -27.03 13.29 15.35
N GLN A 78 -27.78 13.47 16.44
CA GLN A 78 -28.50 12.37 17.12
C GLN A 78 -29.60 11.71 16.30
N LYS A 79 -30.01 12.32 15.18
CA LYS A 79 -31.00 11.75 14.26
C LYS A 79 -30.36 10.92 13.15
N LEU A 80 -29.04 11.00 12.98
CA LEU A 80 -28.34 10.26 11.95
C LEU A 80 -28.28 8.77 12.30
N TRP A 81 -28.57 7.92 11.32
CA TRP A 81 -28.41 6.49 11.45
C TRP A 81 -26.95 6.09 11.24
N PHE A 82 -26.56 4.96 11.87
CA PHE A 82 -25.23 4.36 11.73
C PHE A 82 -24.08 5.27 12.17
N GLN A 83 -24.25 6.04 13.25
CA GLN A 83 -23.22 6.96 13.76
C GLN A 83 -21.87 6.28 13.97
N ASP A 84 -21.85 5.08 14.56
CA ASP A 84 -20.61 4.32 14.78
C ASP A 84 -19.89 3.98 13.47
N PHE A 85 -20.63 3.49 12.47
CA PHE A 85 -20.07 3.22 11.15
C PHE A 85 -19.56 4.51 10.49
N ARG A 86 -20.32 5.61 10.60
CA ARG A 86 -19.93 6.91 10.05
C ARG A 86 -18.63 7.43 10.67
N GLN A 87 -18.48 7.35 11.98
CA GLN A 87 -17.32 7.91 12.69
C GLN A 87 -16.08 7.00 12.63
N THR A 88 -16.26 5.68 12.73
CA THR A 88 -15.12 4.75 12.83
C THR A 88 -14.66 4.22 11.47
N GLN A 89 -15.57 4.02 10.52
CA GLN A 89 -15.23 3.42 9.21
C GLN A 89 -15.21 4.49 8.13
N LEU A 90 -16.34 5.17 7.90
CA LEU A 90 -16.48 6.08 6.76
C LEU A 90 -15.60 7.33 6.90
N LEU A 91 -15.64 8.00 8.07
CA LEU A 91 -14.86 9.21 8.31
C LEU A 91 -13.36 8.90 8.30
N GLN A 92 -12.92 7.78 8.88
CA GLN A 92 -11.51 7.39 8.81
C GLN A 92 -11.12 7.08 7.37
N PHE A 93 -11.88 6.26 6.65
CA PHE A 93 -11.57 5.91 5.27
C PHE A 93 -11.50 7.12 4.33
N VAL A 94 -12.57 7.91 4.29
CA VAL A 94 -12.68 9.08 3.38
C VAL A 94 -11.82 10.24 3.87
N GLY A 95 -11.75 10.43 5.18
CA GLY A 95 -10.93 11.48 5.78
C GLY A 95 -9.44 11.23 5.59
N ASP A 96 -8.97 10.00 5.77
CA ASP A 96 -7.58 9.62 5.48
C ASP A 96 -7.23 9.88 4.01
N ALA A 97 -8.09 9.44 3.10
CA ALA A 97 -7.98 9.68 1.66
C ALA A 97 -7.88 11.18 1.33
N ALA A 98 -8.84 11.97 1.80
CA ALA A 98 -8.92 13.39 1.52
C ALA A 98 -7.75 14.17 2.11
N LEU A 99 -7.34 13.84 3.35
CA LEU A 99 -6.26 14.51 4.03
C LEU A 99 -4.91 14.19 3.38
N TYR A 100 -4.63 12.94 2.98
CA TYR A 100 -3.37 12.62 2.29
C TYR A 100 -3.17 13.41 0.99
N ILE A 101 -4.26 13.67 0.25
CA ILE A 101 -4.20 14.48 -0.98
C ILE A 101 -3.77 15.92 -0.66
N SER A 102 -4.12 16.45 0.52
CA SER A 102 -3.69 17.78 0.95
C SER A 102 -2.15 17.86 1.04
N ARG A 103 -1.58 18.98 0.59
CA ARG A 103 -0.11 19.16 0.55
C ARG A 103 0.55 19.01 1.93
N LEU A 104 -0.06 19.57 2.97
CA LEU A 104 0.49 19.56 4.33
C LEU A 104 0.49 18.15 4.95
N ILE A 105 -0.64 17.46 4.95
CA ILE A 105 -0.70 16.12 5.55
C ILE A 105 0.08 15.12 4.69
N GLY A 106 0.05 15.27 3.37
CA GLY A 106 0.90 14.50 2.47
C GLY A 106 2.40 14.66 2.78
N SER A 107 2.87 15.89 3.03
CA SER A 107 4.28 16.14 3.36
C SER A 107 4.66 15.54 4.71
N LEU A 108 3.82 15.71 5.74
CA LEU A 108 4.05 15.11 7.06
C LEU A 108 4.07 13.58 7.01
N ALA A 109 3.21 12.98 6.18
CA ALA A 109 3.24 11.54 5.91
C ALA A 109 4.55 11.13 5.24
N ALA A 110 5.00 11.86 4.20
CA ALA A 110 6.26 11.59 3.52
C ALA A 110 7.46 11.65 4.47
N GLU A 111 7.57 12.70 5.29
CA GLU A 111 8.62 12.88 6.30
C GLU A 111 8.65 11.72 7.30
N LYS A 112 7.48 11.33 7.81
CA LYS A 112 7.36 10.23 8.77
C LYS A 112 7.77 8.89 8.16
N LEU A 113 7.27 8.60 6.96
CA LEU A 113 7.56 7.36 6.23
C LEU A 113 9.04 7.28 5.85
N GLN A 114 9.66 8.39 5.46
CA GLN A 114 11.10 8.48 5.22
C GLN A 114 11.88 8.09 6.47
N ARG A 115 11.61 8.73 7.61
CA ARG A 115 12.31 8.44 8.87
C ARG A 115 12.22 6.96 9.25
N GLN A 116 11.00 6.42 9.27
CA GLN A 116 10.77 5.01 9.60
C GLN A 116 11.48 4.06 8.63
N ALA A 117 11.42 4.31 7.32
CA ALA A 117 12.09 3.49 6.34
C ALA A 117 13.61 3.53 6.52
N PHE A 118 14.18 4.72 6.76
CA PHE A 118 15.62 4.91 6.85
C PHE A 118 16.20 4.26 8.11
N GLU A 119 15.51 4.37 9.25
CA GLU A 119 15.90 3.67 10.48
C GLU A 119 15.95 2.15 10.28
N ARG A 120 14.98 1.58 9.58
CA ARG A 120 14.90 0.12 9.37
C ARG A 120 15.77 -0.39 8.23
N LEU A 121 16.13 0.46 7.29
CA LEU A 121 16.99 0.17 6.14
C LEU A 121 18.43 0.70 6.32
N ALA A 122 18.80 1.13 7.54
CA ALA A 122 20.13 1.68 7.82
C ALA A 122 21.25 0.66 7.52
N ASP A 123 21.03 -0.61 7.87
CA ASP A 123 22.00 -1.70 7.72
C ASP A 123 21.91 -2.46 6.38
N SER A 124 21.22 -1.90 5.38
CA SER A 124 21.07 -2.53 4.06
C SER A 124 22.42 -2.51 3.31
N LYS A 125 22.83 -3.65 2.75
CA LYS A 125 24.09 -3.80 2.02
C LYS A 125 23.85 -4.14 0.55
N GLY A 126 24.91 -4.05 -0.26
CA GLY A 126 24.88 -4.52 -1.64
C GLY A 126 24.48 -5.99 -1.71
N GLY A 127 23.48 -6.29 -2.54
CA GLY A 127 22.89 -7.63 -2.69
C GLY A 127 21.64 -7.88 -1.86
N ASP A 128 21.32 -7.03 -0.88
CA ASP A 128 20.03 -7.10 -0.16
C ASP A 128 18.86 -6.77 -1.09
N ARG A 129 17.69 -7.31 -0.74
CA ARG A 129 16.48 -7.25 -1.57
C ARG A 129 15.35 -6.59 -0.81
N LEU A 130 14.58 -5.76 -1.51
CA LEU A 130 13.38 -5.11 -1.00
C LEU A 130 12.14 -5.76 -1.62
N HIS A 131 11.18 -6.12 -0.79
CA HIS A 131 9.88 -6.63 -1.18
C HIS A 131 8.82 -5.68 -0.64
N LEU A 132 8.04 -5.07 -1.53
CA LEU A 132 6.97 -4.16 -1.12
C LEU A 132 5.69 -4.96 -0.86
N VAL A 133 5.07 -4.77 0.29
CA VAL A 133 3.78 -5.35 0.65
C VAL A 133 2.85 -4.22 1.11
N THR A 134 2.01 -3.75 0.21
CA THR A 134 1.08 -2.64 0.49
C THR A 134 -0.34 -3.11 0.58
N HIS A 135 -1.11 -2.43 1.43
CA HIS A 135 -2.52 -2.75 1.65
C HIS A 135 -3.37 -1.49 1.49
N SER A 136 -4.53 -1.62 0.85
CA SER A 136 -5.49 -0.54 0.75
C SER A 136 -4.86 0.73 0.17
N TRP A 137 -5.22 1.89 0.75
CA TRP A 137 -4.61 3.19 0.52
C TRP A 137 -3.10 3.27 0.71
N GLY A 138 -2.48 2.35 1.46
CA GLY A 138 -1.03 2.28 1.56
C GLY A 138 -0.41 2.04 0.18
N THR A 139 -1.14 1.36 -0.72
CA THR A 139 -0.72 1.22 -2.11
C THR A 139 -0.72 2.55 -2.85
N VAL A 140 -1.78 3.36 -2.70
CA VAL A 140 -1.87 4.67 -3.36
C VAL A 140 -0.80 5.61 -2.83
N ILE A 141 -0.61 5.66 -1.51
CA ILE A 141 0.40 6.50 -0.84
C ILE A 141 1.80 6.10 -1.30
N LEU A 142 2.14 4.81 -1.26
CA LEU A 142 3.48 4.37 -1.68
C LEU A 142 3.73 4.72 -3.14
N PHE A 143 2.78 4.44 -4.02
CA PHE A 143 2.94 4.70 -5.46
C PHE A 143 3.01 6.19 -5.77
N ASP A 144 2.24 7.02 -5.07
CA ASP A 144 2.33 8.48 -5.18
C ASP A 144 3.74 8.97 -4.78
N LEU A 145 4.25 8.55 -3.62
CA LEU A 145 5.59 8.94 -3.17
C LEU A 145 6.67 8.45 -4.14
N LEU A 146 6.58 7.20 -4.60
CA LEU A 146 7.62 6.62 -5.47
C LEU A 146 7.59 7.16 -6.89
N PHE A 147 6.42 7.50 -7.44
CA PHE A 147 6.28 7.66 -8.89
C PHE A 147 5.56 8.93 -9.35
N ALA A 148 4.78 9.62 -8.51
CA ALA A 148 4.02 10.77 -8.96
C ALA A 148 4.88 12.04 -9.12
N ASN A 149 4.63 12.79 -10.19
CA ASN A 149 5.41 14.00 -10.51
C ASN A 149 5.10 15.19 -9.58
N ARG A 150 4.03 15.15 -8.79
CA ARG A 150 3.68 16.23 -7.85
C ARG A 150 4.78 16.52 -6.82
N TRP A 151 5.69 15.57 -6.61
CA TRP A 151 6.81 15.70 -5.68
C TRP A 151 8.12 16.18 -6.34
N ASP A 152 8.12 16.44 -7.65
CA ASP A 152 9.33 16.82 -8.38
C ASP A 152 9.63 18.32 -8.29
N ASN A 153 8.62 19.14 -7.97
CA ASN A 153 8.83 20.56 -7.73
C ASN A 153 9.54 20.77 -6.37
N PRO A 154 10.73 21.39 -6.34
CA PRO A 154 11.48 21.63 -5.10
C PRO A 154 10.77 22.58 -4.12
N ASP A 155 9.81 23.39 -4.58
CA ASP A 155 9.06 24.32 -3.74
C ASP A 155 7.91 23.64 -2.96
N ILE A 156 7.64 22.35 -3.23
CA ILE A 156 6.57 21.60 -2.55
C ILE A 156 7.10 20.99 -1.24
N LEU A 157 6.40 21.26 -0.14
CA LEU A 157 6.67 20.63 1.16
C LEU A 157 6.70 19.10 1.01
N GLY A 158 7.71 18.46 1.59
CA GLY A 158 7.92 17.02 1.48
C GLY A 158 8.72 16.59 0.24
N HIS A 159 9.09 17.51 -0.68
CA HIS A 159 9.97 17.21 -1.83
C HIS A 159 11.21 16.43 -1.39
N ASP A 160 12.00 16.99 -0.46
CA ASP A 160 13.26 16.37 -0.03
C ASP A 160 13.06 14.99 0.58
N SER A 161 12.01 14.82 1.39
CA SER A 161 11.67 13.52 1.97
C SER A 161 11.32 12.49 0.91
N VAL A 162 10.54 12.89 -0.11
CA VAL A 162 10.17 12.00 -1.22
C VAL A 162 11.38 11.67 -2.09
N GLN A 163 12.19 12.65 -2.45
CA GLN A 163 13.40 12.40 -3.23
C GLN A 163 14.37 11.48 -2.48
N ALA A 164 14.51 11.66 -1.16
CA ALA A 164 15.32 10.77 -0.33
C ALA A 164 14.75 9.33 -0.29
N ILE A 165 13.43 9.15 -0.17
CA ILE A 165 12.80 7.82 -0.26
C ILE A 165 13.12 7.18 -1.61
N ARG A 166 12.98 7.94 -2.71
CA ARG A 166 13.28 7.44 -4.07
C ARG A 166 14.75 7.04 -4.20
N ASP A 167 15.69 7.86 -3.73
CA ASP A 167 17.13 7.57 -3.77
C ASP A 167 17.55 6.35 -2.93
N LYS A 168 16.70 5.89 -1.99
CA LYS A 168 16.97 4.68 -1.21
C LYS A 168 16.64 3.40 -1.98
N ILE A 169 15.89 3.48 -3.08
CA ILE A 169 15.45 2.34 -3.89
C ILE A 169 16.16 2.36 -5.24
N TYR A 170 16.81 1.25 -5.58
CA TYR A 170 17.48 1.09 -6.86
C TYR A 170 16.49 1.26 -8.03
N GLY A 171 16.91 2.00 -9.05
CA GLY A 171 16.18 2.26 -10.27
C GLY A 171 15.40 3.58 -10.29
N ILE A 172 15.21 4.24 -9.14
CA ILE A 172 14.49 5.52 -9.03
C ILE A 172 15.31 6.59 -8.29
N GLY A 173 14.86 7.84 -8.39
CA GLY A 173 15.54 8.99 -7.78
C GLY A 173 16.65 9.59 -8.65
N LYS A 174 17.44 10.46 -8.04
CA LYS A 174 18.62 11.15 -8.61
C LYS A 174 19.82 10.22 -8.73
N HIS A 175 19.91 9.20 -7.86
CA HIS A 175 21.00 8.20 -7.85
C HIS A 175 20.49 6.77 -8.08
N PRO A 176 19.93 6.48 -9.27
CA PRO A 176 19.21 5.23 -9.54
C PRO A 176 20.09 3.97 -9.57
N GLU A 177 21.40 4.12 -9.65
CA GLU A 177 22.38 3.04 -9.51
C GLU A 177 22.63 2.65 -8.05
N LYS A 178 22.18 3.47 -7.10
CA LYS A 178 22.33 3.27 -5.67
C LYS A 178 20.99 2.84 -5.06
N GLY A 179 21.04 2.31 -3.84
CA GLY A 179 19.86 1.89 -3.10
C GLY A 179 19.64 0.38 -3.11
N ILE A 180 18.61 -0.05 -2.39
CA ILE A 180 18.25 -1.46 -2.27
C ILE A 180 17.50 -1.92 -3.52
N ARG A 181 17.81 -3.11 -4.03
CA ARG A 181 17.14 -3.65 -5.22
C ARG A 181 15.70 -4.04 -4.89
N LEU A 182 14.75 -3.47 -5.61
CA LEU A 182 13.37 -3.94 -5.59
C LEU A 182 13.28 -5.33 -6.25
N ALA A 183 12.78 -6.31 -5.50
CA ALA A 183 12.74 -7.70 -5.91
C ALA A 183 11.32 -8.22 -6.13
N SER A 184 10.30 -7.65 -5.47
CA SER A 184 8.89 -7.91 -5.78
C SER A 184 7.96 -6.82 -5.24
N ILE A 185 6.76 -6.77 -5.81
CA ILE A 185 5.64 -5.92 -5.35
C ILE A 185 4.46 -6.83 -4.99
N HIS A 186 3.79 -6.52 -3.89
CA HIS A 186 2.59 -7.20 -3.44
C HIS A 186 1.57 -6.16 -3.01
N THR A 187 0.42 -6.12 -3.67
CA THR A 187 -0.69 -5.21 -3.35
C THR A 187 -1.85 -6.03 -2.78
N MET A 188 -2.50 -5.55 -1.73
CA MET A 188 -3.61 -6.26 -1.06
C MET A 188 -4.79 -5.31 -0.89
N GLY A 189 -5.98 -5.69 -1.35
CA GLY A 189 -7.16 -4.84 -1.23
C GLY A 189 -6.98 -3.45 -1.84
N SER A 190 -6.19 -3.36 -2.92
CA SER A 190 -5.69 -2.07 -3.41
C SER A 190 -6.71 -1.34 -4.30
N PRO A 191 -6.98 -0.04 -4.03
CA PRO A 191 -7.80 0.78 -4.90
C PRO A 191 -7.00 1.42 -6.05
N ILE A 192 -5.71 1.06 -6.25
CA ILE A 192 -4.86 1.73 -7.25
C ILE A 192 -5.43 1.67 -8.69
N ALA A 193 -6.21 0.64 -9.00
CA ALA A 193 -7.00 0.55 -10.22
C ALA A 193 -7.90 1.77 -10.44
N LEU A 194 -8.59 2.24 -9.40
CA LEU A 194 -9.47 3.40 -9.47
C LEU A 194 -8.66 4.70 -9.52
N PHE A 195 -7.56 4.77 -8.76
CA PHE A 195 -6.67 5.94 -8.78
C PHE A 195 -5.96 6.12 -10.12
N SER A 196 -5.78 5.03 -10.88
CA SER A 196 -5.28 5.09 -12.25
C SER A 196 -6.15 5.96 -13.17
N LEU A 197 -7.41 6.24 -12.83
CA LEU A 197 -8.24 7.18 -13.59
C LEU A 197 -7.67 8.60 -13.58
N ILE A 198 -7.06 9.04 -12.47
CA ILE A 198 -6.38 10.35 -12.40
C ILE A 198 -5.17 10.38 -13.34
N THR A 199 -4.52 9.23 -13.50
CA THR A 199 -3.39 9.05 -14.40
C THR A 199 -3.83 8.98 -15.88
N ILE A 200 -4.86 8.19 -16.19
CA ILE A 200 -5.35 7.93 -17.55
C ILE A 200 -6.09 9.15 -18.11
N SER A 201 -6.91 9.81 -17.28
CA SER A 201 -7.86 10.84 -17.72
C SER A 201 -7.69 12.20 -17.03
N GLY A 202 -6.96 12.28 -15.92
CA GLY A 202 -6.83 13.49 -15.09
C GLY A 202 -5.80 14.51 -15.60
N LYS A 203 -5.67 14.65 -16.92
CA LYS A 203 -4.70 15.55 -17.54
C LYS A 203 -5.22 17.00 -17.54
N ASN A 204 -4.36 17.94 -17.18
CA ASN A 204 -4.63 19.38 -17.21
C ASN A 204 -4.67 19.90 -18.67
N ALA A 205 -4.89 21.21 -18.85
CA ALA A 205 -4.93 21.84 -20.17
C ALA A 205 -3.63 21.66 -20.99
N ASN A 206 -2.51 21.36 -20.34
CA ASN A 206 -1.21 21.08 -20.97
C ASN A 206 -0.98 19.56 -21.20
N ASN A 207 -2.02 18.73 -21.02
CA ASN A 207 -1.96 17.27 -21.12
C ASN A 207 -1.05 16.61 -20.05
N GLU A 208 -0.87 17.26 -18.89
CA GLU A 208 -0.05 16.76 -17.77
C GLU A 208 -0.95 16.33 -16.60
N SER A 209 -0.60 15.25 -15.90
CA SER A 209 -1.23 14.90 -14.62
C SER A 209 -0.17 14.86 -13.53
N THR A 210 -0.37 15.66 -12.48
CA THR A 210 0.57 15.74 -11.34
C THR A 210 0.60 14.46 -10.51
N HIS A 211 -0.43 13.63 -10.62
CA HIS A 211 -0.55 12.34 -9.97
C HIS A 211 -0.36 11.18 -10.97
N ASP A 212 0.17 11.47 -12.17
CA ASP A 212 0.57 10.43 -13.11
C ASP A 212 1.77 9.67 -12.56
N ILE A 213 1.57 8.38 -12.27
CA ILE A 213 2.61 7.47 -11.79
C ILE A 213 3.32 6.74 -12.93
N SER A 214 2.78 6.77 -14.16
CA SER A 214 3.20 5.90 -15.25
C SER A 214 4.66 6.15 -15.67
N PRO A 215 5.13 7.40 -15.88
CA PRO A 215 6.50 7.64 -16.28
C PRO A 215 7.52 7.20 -15.22
N GLY A 216 7.23 7.44 -13.93
CA GLY A 216 8.08 7.03 -12.82
C GLY A 216 8.15 5.51 -12.69
N LEU A 217 7.00 4.85 -12.77
CA LEU A 217 6.90 3.40 -12.70
C LEU A 217 7.58 2.72 -13.90
N GLU A 218 7.40 3.24 -15.12
CA GLU A 218 8.07 2.72 -16.32
C GLU A 218 9.59 2.81 -16.20
N LYS A 219 10.13 3.96 -15.77
CA LYS A 219 11.57 4.15 -15.54
C LYS A 219 12.13 3.17 -14.50
N LEU A 220 11.40 2.93 -13.40
CA LEU A 220 11.79 1.93 -12.42
C LEU A 220 11.85 0.53 -13.06
N LEU A 221 10.77 0.13 -13.73
CA LEU A 221 10.62 -1.20 -14.31
C LEU A 221 11.71 -1.49 -15.36
N GLN A 222 12.00 -0.53 -16.23
CA GLN A 222 13.09 -0.63 -17.21
C GLN A 222 14.47 -0.83 -16.58
N ARG A 223 14.69 -0.32 -15.36
CA ARG A 223 15.99 -0.39 -14.66
C ARG A 223 16.14 -1.58 -13.74
N VAL A 224 15.06 -1.98 -13.08
CA VAL A 224 15.05 -3.12 -12.14
C VAL A 224 15.14 -4.45 -12.89
N VAL A 225 14.65 -4.48 -14.13
CA VAL A 225 14.73 -5.64 -15.02
C VAL A 225 16.12 -5.67 -15.66
N ALA A 226 16.96 -6.56 -15.14
CA ALA A 226 18.27 -6.87 -15.73
C ALA A 226 18.18 -8.24 -16.41
N GLY A 227 18.36 -8.26 -17.74
CA GLY A 227 18.23 -9.48 -18.56
C GLY A 227 16.78 -9.96 -18.67
N ASP A 228 16.56 -11.28 -18.70
CA ASP A 228 15.24 -11.88 -18.97
C ASP A 228 14.30 -12.00 -17.75
N ARG A 229 14.69 -11.48 -16.58
CA ARG A 229 13.88 -11.60 -15.34
C ARG A 229 12.99 -10.39 -15.12
N LYS A 230 11.68 -10.59 -15.32
CA LYS A 230 10.61 -9.64 -15.00
C LYS A 230 10.46 -9.47 -13.48
N LEU A 231 10.05 -8.29 -13.04
CA LEU A 231 9.70 -8.02 -11.65
C LEU A 231 8.38 -8.75 -11.29
N PRO A 232 8.36 -9.64 -10.29
CA PRO A 232 7.11 -10.24 -9.84
C PRO A 232 6.23 -9.24 -9.11
N TRP A 233 4.96 -9.15 -9.51
CA TRP A 233 3.94 -8.36 -8.84
C TRP A 233 2.69 -9.20 -8.58
N LEU A 234 2.34 -9.43 -7.31
CA LEU A 234 1.07 -10.09 -6.96
C LEU A 234 0.04 -9.06 -6.47
N ASN A 235 -1.14 -9.04 -7.08
CA ASN A 235 -2.26 -8.23 -6.63
C ASN A 235 -3.34 -9.12 -6.00
N PHE A 236 -3.42 -9.11 -4.67
CA PHE A 236 -4.36 -9.92 -3.90
C PHE A 236 -5.72 -9.24 -3.77
N ILE A 237 -6.78 -9.97 -4.15
CA ILE A 237 -8.16 -9.49 -4.19
C ILE A 237 -9.04 -10.46 -3.41
N HIS A 238 -9.69 -9.98 -2.37
CA HIS A 238 -10.77 -10.71 -1.71
C HIS A 238 -12.10 -10.39 -2.41
N PRO A 239 -12.91 -11.37 -2.86
CA PRO A 239 -14.16 -11.09 -3.58
C PRO A 239 -15.18 -10.24 -2.81
N GLY A 240 -15.16 -10.32 -1.48
CA GLY A 240 -15.96 -9.48 -0.58
C GLY A 240 -15.37 -8.11 -0.24
N ASP A 241 -14.18 -7.76 -0.75
CA ASP A 241 -13.55 -6.45 -0.54
C ASP A 241 -13.94 -5.49 -1.68
N PRO A 242 -14.81 -4.50 -1.42
CA PRO A 242 -15.40 -3.66 -2.47
C PRO A 242 -14.41 -2.66 -3.09
N ILE A 243 -13.23 -2.49 -2.49
CA ILE A 243 -12.22 -1.55 -2.99
C ILE A 243 -11.04 -2.25 -3.67
N ALA A 244 -11.02 -3.59 -3.69
CA ALA A 244 -10.01 -4.38 -4.37
C ALA A 244 -10.41 -4.61 -5.83
N TRP A 245 -9.50 -4.34 -6.76
CA TRP A 245 -9.77 -4.46 -8.20
C TRP A 245 -8.63 -5.17 -8.93
N PRO A 246 -8.92 -5.90 -10.03
CA PRO A 246 -7.92 -6.43 -10.93
C PRO A 246 -6.99 -5.33 -11.48
N LEU A 247 -5.71 -5.65 -11.63
CA LEU A 247 -4.69 -4.72 -12.13
C LEU A 247 -4.05 -5.16 -13.44
N GLU A 248 -4.14 -6.44 -13.81
CA GLU A 248 -3.42 -6.98 -14.97
C GLU A 248 -3.72 -6.20 -16.26
N THR A 249 -5.00 -5.95 -16.53
CA THR A 249 -5.45 -5.22 -17.72
C THR A 249 -5.29 -3.70 -17.62
N ILE A 250 -5.14 -3.16 -16.41
CA ILE A 250 -4.91 -1.73 -16.18
C ILE A 250 -3.44 -1.41 -16.38
N MET A 251 -2.54 -2.30 -15.97
CA MET A 251 -1.09 -2.12 -16.10
C MET A 251 -0.66 -1.88 -17.55
N THR A 252 -1.25 -2.62 -18.50
CA THR A 252 -0.95 -2.44 -19.94
C THR A 252 -1.45 -1.11 -20.50
N LYS A 253 -2.44 -0.47 -19.86
CA LYS A 253 -2.90 0.88 -20.21
C LYS A 253 -2.03 1.97 -19.58
N LEU A 254 -1.51 1.72 -18.39
CA LEU A 254 -0.60 2.64 -17.70
C LEU A 254 0.77 2.65 -18.39
N ILE A 255 1.32 1.48 -18.69
CA ILE A 255 2.64 1.32 -19.30
C ILE A 255 2.53 0.41 -20.51
N ASN A 256 2.72 0.99 -21.69
CA ASN A 256 2.72 0.22 -22.93
C ASN A 256 3.89 -0.78 -22.94
N GLY A 257 3.61 -2.04 -23.25
CA GLY A 257 4.63 -3.10 -23.22
C GLY A 257 5.07 -3.52 -21.81
N SER A 258 4.28 -3.19 -20.77
CA SER A 258 4.57 -3.54 -19.37
C SER A 258 4.92 -5.02 -19.16
N GLU A 259 4.37 -5.93 -19.97
CA GLU A 259 4.61 -7.36 -19.91
C GLU A 259 6.07 -7.75 -20.17
N LYS A 260 6.89 -6.85 -20.74
CA LYS A 260 8.34 -7.05 -20.89
C LYS A 260 9.08 -6.90 -19.56
N TYR A 261 8.52 -6.12 -18.63
CA TYR A 261 9.20 -5.72 -17.41
C TYR A 261 8.60 -6.32 -16.14
N VAL A 262 7.29 -6.54 -16.10
CA VAL A 262 6.58 -7.03 -14.91
C VAL A 262 5.85 -8.33 -15.22
N GLN A 263 5.88 -9.26 -14.26
CA GLN A 263 4.99 -10.41 -14.21
C GLN A 263 3.93 -10.10 -13.15
N LEU A 264 2.82 -9.50 -13.60
CA LEU A 264 1.70 -9.15 -12.73
C LEU A 264 0.67 -10.28 -12.73
N GLU A 265 0.27 -10.73 -11.55
CA GLU A 265 -0.79 -11.73 -11.36
C GLU A 265 -1.87 -11.21 -10.40
N ASP A 266 -3.13 -11.22 -10.85
CA ASP A 266 -4.29 -10.98 -10.00
C ASP A 266 -4.68 -12.27 -9.25
N VAL A 267 -4.48 -12.29 -7.94
CA VAL A 267 -4.67 -13.47 -7.09
C VAL A 267 -5.94 -13.32 -6.24
N ILE A 268 -6.95 -14.13 -6.54
CA ILE A 268 -8.16 -14.19 -5.71
C ILE A 268 -7.85 -14.92 -4.39
N THR A 269 -8.05 -14.22 -3.27
CA THR A 269 -7.95 -14.79 -1.92
C THR A 269 -9.30 -15.31 -1.47
N ARG A 270 -9.30 -16.38 -0.68
CA ARG A 270 -10.48 -16.87 0.04
C ARG A 270 -10.27 -16.57 1.52
N GLY A 271 -11.29 -16.07 2.21
CA GLY A 271 -11.27 -16.08 3.67
C GLY A 271 -11.54 -17.49 4.21
N SER A 272 -11.53 -17.60 5.53
CA SER A 272 -11.60 -18.89 6.24
C SER A 272 -12.91 -19.08 7.03
N GLY A 273 -13.94 -18.26 6.79
CA GLY A 273 -15.13 -18.18 7.65
C GLY A 273 -16.42 -18.71 7.02
N VAL A 274 -17.23 -19.42 7.81
CA VAL A 274 -18.60 -19.86 7.46
C VAL A 274 -19.52 -18.71 7.01
N TRP A 275 -19.31 -17.50 7.53
CA TRP A 275 -20.05 -16.29 7.14
C TRP A 275 -19.75 -15.82 5.71
N GLU A 276 -18.57 -16.14 5.18
CA GLU A 276 -18.19 -15.84 3.80
C GLU A 276 -18.97 -16.71 2.81
N LEU A 277 -19.21 -17.98 3.17
CA LEU A 277 -20.03 -18.91 2.40
C LEU A 277 -21.48 -18.42 2.28
N ILE A 278 -22.04 -17.87 3.35
CA ILE A 278 -23.40 -17.31 3.38
C ILE A 278 -23.45 -16.00 2.58
N ALA A 279 -22.44 -15.12 2.71
CA ALA A 279 -22.36 -13.86 1.99
C ALA A 279 -22.07 -14.04 0.48
N GLN A 280 -21.47 -15.16 0.06
CA GLN A 280 -21.23 -15.48 -1.36
C GLN A 280 -22.49 -15.95 -2.11
N THR A 281 -23.58 -16.24 -1.40
CA THR A 281 -24.85 -16.72 -2.00
C THR A 281 -25.59 -15.55 -2.68
N PRO A 282 -25.93 -15.62 -3.99
CA PRO A 282 -26.88 -14.68 -4.59
C PRO A 282 -28.24 -14.77 -3.88
N PRO A 283 -28.95 -13.66 -3.63
CA PRO A 283 -28.62 -12.27 -3.97
C PRO A 283 -27.84 -11.51 -2.88
N LEU A 284 -27.54 -12.14 -1.74
CA LEU A 284 -26.92 -11.51 -0.56
C LEU A 284 -25.56 -10.88 -0.86
N ARG A 285 -24.79 -11.47 -1.79
CA ARG A 285 -23.50 -10.94 -2.27
C ARG A 285 -23.56 -9.54 -2.90
N GLN A 286 -24.75 -9.05 -3.26
CA GLN A 286 -24.97 -7.72 -3.88
C GLN A 286 -25.61 -6.70 -2.93
N THR A 287 -25.77 -7.03 -1.64
CA THR A 287 -26.52 -6.20 -0.68
C THR A 287 -25.62 -5.35 0.23
N PHE A 288 -26.19 -4.33 0.88
CA PHE A 288 -25.49 -3.48 1.85
C PHE A 288 -24.85 -4.26 3.02
N LEU A 289 -25.38 -5.45 3.36
CA LEU A 289 -24.78 -6.38 4.34
C LEU A 289 -23.39 -6.88 3.91
N ALA A 290 -23.11 -6.99 2.61
CA ALA A 290 -21.80 -7.32 2.09
C ALA A 290 -20.79 -6.18 2.28
N LEU A 291 -21.23 -4.90 2.27
CA LEU A 291 -20.35 -3.76 2.59
C LEU A 291 -19.98 -3.69 4.08
N VAL A 292 -20.91 -4.03 4.98
CA VAL A 292 -20.63 -4.08 6.42
C VAL A 292 -19.59 -5.17 6.74
N ASN A 293 -19.67 -6.32 6.05
CA ASN A 293 -18.62 -7.35 6.08
C ASN A 293 -17.39 -7.02 5.22
N GLY A 294 -17.48 -6.01 4.35
CA GLY A 294 -16.40 -5.56 3.47
C GLY A 294 -15.18 -5.08 4.26
N GLY A 295 -15.36 -4.49 5.45
CA GLY A 295 -14.26 -4.15 6.36
C GLY A 295 -13.48 -5.39 6.85
N ASN A 296 -14.18 -6.47 7.19
CA ASN A 296 -13.55 -7.73 7.60
C ASN A 296 -12.83 -8.41 6.43
N ALA A 297 -13.46 -8.44 5.25
CA ALA A 297 -12.82 -8.92 4.02
C ALA A 297 -11.57 -8.11 3.68
N HIS A 298 -11.66 -6.78 3.79
CA HIS A 298 -10.58 -5.85 3.51
C HIS A 298 -9.41 -5.99 4.49
N GLY A 299 -9.65 -6.28 5.77
CA GLY A 299 -8.59 -6.56 6.75
C GLY A 299 -7.99 -7.98 6.66
N SER A 300 -8.72 -8.93 6.07
CA SER A 300 -8.40 -10.37 6.16
C SER A 300 -7.04 -10.78 5.58
N TYR A 301 -6.47 -10.00 4.65
CA TYR A 301 -5.18 -10.31 4.02
C TYR A 301 -4.03 -10.46 5.03
N TRP A 302 -4.06 -9.68 6.12
CA TRP A 302 -3.03 -9.66 7.15
C TRP A 302 -2.89 -10.97 7.93
N GLN A 303 -3.88 -11.86 7.85
CA GLN A 303 -3.88 -13.15 8.55
C GLN A 303 -4.01 -14.33 7.58
N ASN A 304 -3.99 -14.06 6.27
CA ASN A 304 -4.27 -15.06 5.26
C ASN A 304 -3.03 -15.91 4.95
N LYS A 305 -3.09 -17.21 5.28
CA LYS A 305 -2.01 -18.17 5.04
C LYS A 305 -1.66 -18.33 3.57
N ASP A 306 -2.65 -18.22 2.69
CA ASP A 306 -2.41 -18.32 1.26
C ASP A 306 -1.64 -17.08 0.77
N VAL A 307 -2.06 -15.87 1.16
CA VAL A 307 -1.31 -14.63 0.86
C VAL A 307 0.16 -14.77 1.31
N ALA A 308 0.38 -15.19 2.56
CA ALA A 308 1.72 -15.43 3.09
C ALA A 308 2.53 -16.44 2.24
N ARG A 309 1.90 -17.54 1.81
CA ARG A 309 2.54 -18.58 0.99
C ARG A 309 2.97 -18.06 -0.38
N ARG A 310 2.14 -17.27 -1.05
CA ARG A 310 2.49 -16.70 -2.38
C ARG A 310 3.61 -15.66 -2.25
N ILE A 311 3.55 -14.79 -1.25
CA ILE A 311 4.63 -13.83 -0.98
C ILE A 311 5.95 -14.55 -0.68
N ALA A 312 5.93 -15.54 0.22
CA ALA A 312 7.12 -16.34 0.54
C ALA A 312 7.69 -17.05 -0.69
N SER A 313 6.83 -17.57 -1.57
CA SER A 313 7.26 -18.19 -2.84
C SER A 313 7.98 -17.20 -3.75
N ASN A 314 7.49 -15.96 -3.88
CA ASN A 314 8.17 -14.91 -4.65
C ASN A 314 9.51 -14.50 -4.03
N ILE A 315 9.59 -14.39 -2.70
CA ILE A 315 10.87 -14.08 -2.03
C ILE A 315 11.93 -15.15 -2.31
N LEU A 316 11.52 -16.42 -2.37
CA LEU A 316 12.42 -17.55 -2.63
C LEU A 316 12.83 -17.67 -4.10
N SER A 317 12.01 -17.20 -5.05
CA SER A 317 12.27 -17.37 -6.49
C SER A 317 13.17 -16.29 -7.11
N VAL A 318 13.34 -15.15 -6.45
CA VAL A 318 14.08 -13.99 -7.01
C VAL A 318 15.56 -13.92 -6.70
#